data_AF-A0A4Y7PEA3-F1
#
_entry.id   AF-A0A4Y7PEA3-F1
#
_cell.length_a   1.000
_cell.length_b   1.000
_cell.length_c   1.000
_cell.angle_alpha   90.00
_cell.angle_beta   90.00
_cell.angle_gamma   90.00
#
_symmetry.space_group_name_H-M   'P 1'
#
loop_
_entity.id
_entity.type
_entity.pdbx_description
1 polymer ?
#
loop_
_entity_poly.entity_id
_entity_poly.type
_entity_poly.pdbx_seq_one_letter_code
_entity_poly.pdbx_strand_id
1 'polypeptide(L)'
;MTFAAIDPQVSLPTIDKLRFTIPPSLDFNHIATQWFTAFSKAIESSDAEGAVDLLAEDAFWRDVLALTWDFRTIQRKDRILALLTDVLPDVQLGELKIKDGKGGVEFQQPFPDLAWIQV
;
A
#
# COMPACT_ATOMS: atom_id res chain seq x y z
N MET A 1 -5.34 -19.88 -31.28
CA MET A 1 -5.76 -18.92 -30.24
C MET A 1 -5.05 -19.32 -28.96
N THR A 2 -4.00 -18.59 -28.60
CA THR A 2 -3.22 -18.88 -27.39
C THR A 2 -3.99 -18.25 -26.23
N PHE A 3 -4.51 -19.06 -25.31
CA PHE A 3 -4.99 -18.53 -24.04
C PHE A 3 -3.79 -17.87 -23.37
N ALA A 4 -3.86 -16.57 -23.09
CA ALA A 4 -2.89 -15.92 -22.24
C ALA A 4 -2.86 -16.73 -20.92
N ALA A 5 -1.67 -17.14 -20.50
CA ALA A 5 -1.50 -17.76 -19.20
C ALA A 5 -2.10 -16.82 -18.14
N ILE A 6 -3.02 -17.32 -17.33
CA ILE A 6 -3.51 -16.60 -16.17
C ILE A 6 -2.28 -16.35 -15.29
N ASP A 7 -1.89 -15.07 -15.17
CA ASP A 7 -0.82 -14.61 -14.28
C ASP A 7 -1.04 -15.25 -12.90
N PRO A 8 -0.04 -15.90 -12.27
CA PRO A 8 -0.27 -16.75 -11.11
C PRO A 8 -0.98 -15.97 -10.00
N GLN A 9 -2.23 -16.36 -9.78
CA GLN A 9 -3.15 -16.04 -8.68
C GLN A 9 -2.71 -14.94 -7.71
N VAL A 10 -3.53 -13.88 -7.66
CA VAL A 10 -3.66 -13.00 -6.48
C VAL A 10 -3.67 -13.88 -5.23
N SER A 11 -2.58 -13.86 -4.48
CA SER A 11 -2.40 -14.68 -3.30
C SER A 11 -2.29 -13.76 -2.09
N LEU A 12 -3.10 -14.05 -1.08
CA LEU A 12 -3.10 -13.26 0.13
C LEU A 12 -1.72 -13.31 0.80
N PRO A 13 -1.30 -12.21 1.46
CA PRO A 13 -0.03 -12.17 2.19
C PRO A 13 -0.19 -12.92 3.53
N THR A 14 -0.38 -14.23 3.46
CA THR A 14 -0.54 -15.06 4.67
C THR A 14 0.76 -15.08 5.45
N ILE A 15 0.64 -15.17 6.78
CA ILE A 15 1.78 -15.20 7.72
C ILE A 15 2.74 -16.33 7.36
N ASP A 16 2.21 -17.49 6.95
CA ASP A 16 3.00 -18.64 6.50
C ASP A 16 3.79 -18.32 5.22
N LYS A 17 3.16 -17.68 4.22
CA LYS A 17 3.83 -17.25 2.98
C LYS A 17 4.93 -16.23 3.28
N LEU A 18 4.65 -15.29 4.18
CA LEU A 18 5.58 -14.26 4.64
C LEU A 18 6.68 -14.82 5.55
N ARG A 19 6.55 -16.06 6.03
CA ARG A 19 7.43 -16.69 7.03
C ARG A 19 7.63 -15.79 8.25
N PHE A 20 6.52 -15.18 8.68
CA PHE A 20 6.50 -14.23 9.77
C PHE A 20 5.83 -14.84 11.00
N THR A 21 5.97 -14.21 12.16
CA THR A 21 5.16 -14.52 13.35
C THR A 21 4.83 -13.21 14.02
N ILE A 22 3.55 -12.97 14.29
CA ILE A 22 3.09 -11.73 14.90
C ILE A 22 3.47 -11.75 16.39
N PRO A 23 4.35 -10.84 16.85
CA PRO A 23 4.70 -10.74 18.26
C PRO A 23 3.48 -10.32 19.10
N PRO A 24 3.27 -10.91 20.29
CA PRO A 24 2.19 -10.49 21.19
C PRO A 24 2.30 -9.03 21.63
N SER A 25 3.50 -8.47 21.61
CA SER A 25 3.82 -7.09 21.98
C SER A 25 4.00 -6.17 20.77
N LEU A 26 3.35 -6.46 19.65
CA LEU A 26 3.45 -5.65 18.43
C LEU A 26 2.89 -4.24 18.67
N ASP A 27 3.72 -3.22 18.52
CA ASP A 27 3.27 -1.83 18.50
C ASP A 27 2.86 -1.44 17.06
N PHE A 28 1.62 -1.75 16.70
CA PHE A 28 1.07 -1.45 15.39
C PHE A 28 0.91 0.06 15.14
N ASN A 29 0.78 0.89 16.19
CA ASN A 29 0.72 2.34 16.06
C ASN A 29 2.08 2.90 15.61
N HIS A 30 3.16 2.41 16.23
CA HIS A 30 4.51 2.78 15.82
C HIS A 30 4.80 2.37 14.37
N ILE A 31 4.45 1.14 13.98
CA ILE A 31 4.65 0.63 12.62
C ILE A 31 3.88 1.46 11.60
N ALA A 32 2.59 1.72 11.85
CA ALA A 32 1.77 2.56 10.98
C ALA A 32 2.34 3.97 10.83
N THR A 33 2.71 4.60 11.95
CA THR A 33 3.26 5.95 11.96
C THR A 33 4.57 6.01 11.19
N GLN A 34 5.45 5.03 11.36
CA GLN A 34 6.73 4.97 10.65
C GLN A 34 6.52 4.80 9.13
N TRP A 35 5.68 3.85 8.73
CA TRP A 35 5.38 3.60 7.32
C TRP A 35 4.71 4.83 6.67
N PHE A 36 3.68 5.37 7.31
CA PHE A 36 2.93 6.53 6.80
C PHE A 36 3.82 7.78 6.71
N THR A 37 4.70 8.01 7.69
CA THR A 37 5.63 9.15 7.65
C THR A 37 6.57 9.05 6.45
N ALA A 38 7.11 7.86 6.16
CA ALA A 38 7.95 7.63 4.99
C ALA A 38 7.17 7.82 3.68
N PHE A 39 5.96 7.26 3.62
CA PHE A 39 5.08 7.36 2.47
C PHE A 39 4.68 8.81 2.17
N SER A 40 4.20 9.53 3.18
CA SER A 40 3.79 10.92 3.04
C SER A 40 4.94 11.81 2.59
N LYS A 41 6.14 11.61 3.14
CA LYS A 41 7.33 12.35 2.71
C LYS A 41 7.64 12.10 1.22
N ALA A 42 7.55 10.86 0.76
CA ALA A 42 7.81 10.53 -0.64
C ALA A 42 6.76 11.16 -1.56
N ILE A 43 5.48 11.04 -1.21
CA ILE A 43 4.37 11.66 -1.97
C ILE A 43 4.51 13.19 -2.04
N GLU A 44 4.76 13.85 -0.90
CA GLU A 44 4.90 15.31 -0.81
C GLU A 44 6.10 15.85 -1.59
N SER A 45 7.14 15.03 -1.77
CA SER A 45 8.34 15.40 -2.54
C SER A 45 8.27 14.96 -4.00
N SER A 46 7.13 14.44 -4.46
CA SER A 46 6.97 13.83 -5.80
C SER A 46 7.99 12.71 -6.08
N ASP A 47 8.46 12.03 -5.04
CA ASP A 47 9.41 10.93 -5.10
C ASP A 47 8.66 9.61 -5.34
N ALA A 48 8.36 9.33 -6.61
CA ALA A 48 7.66 8.11 -7.02
C ALA A 48 8.45 6.84 -6.67
N GLU A 49 9.77 6.85 -6.80
CA GLU A 49 10.62 5.71 -6.45
C GLU A 49 10.57 5.44 -4.95
N GLY A 50 10.75 6.47 -4.12
CA GLY A 50 10.69 6.36 -2.67
C GLY A 50 9.33 5.89 -2.15
N ALA A 51 8.23 6.32 -2.78
CA ALA A 51 6.88 5.86 -2.42
C ALA A 51 6.69 4.37 -2.73
N VAL A 52 7.19 3.95 -3.89
CA VAL A 52 7.02 2.59 -4.40
C VAL A 52 7.95 1.60 -3.68
N ASP A 53 9.10 2.04 -3.17
CA ASP A 53 9.99 1.22 -2.34
C ASP A 53 9.38 0.76 -1.01
N LEU A 54 8.32 1.41 -0.56
CA LEU A 54 7.55 1.01 0.63
C LEU A 54 6.52 -0.09 0.35
N LEU A 55 6.37 -0.50 -0.92
CA LEU A 55 5.36 -1.46 -1.39
C LEU A 55 5.98 -2.83 -1.68
N ALA A 56 5.17 -3.88 -1.50
CA ALA A 56 5.51 -5.22 -1.97
C ALA A 56 5.53 -5.29 -3.52
N GLU A 57 6.29 -6.23 -4.07
CA GLU A 57 6.40 -6.42 -5.53
C GLU A 57 5.04 -6.65 -6.21
N ASP A 58 4.14 -7.35 -5.53
CA ASP A 58 2.78 -7.67 -5.96
C ASP A 58 1.69 -6.74 -5.37
N ALA A 59 2.08 -5.56 -4.88
CA ALA A 59 1.16 -4.60 -4.26
C ALA A 59 0.02 -4.15 -5.20
N PHE A 60 -1.07 -3.73 -4.58
CA PHE A 60 -2.23 -3.16 -5.25
C PHE A 60 -2.38 -1.68 -4.89
N TRP A 61 -2.52 -0.84 -5.91
CA TRP A 61 -2.90 0.56 -5.78
C TRP A 61 -4.30 0.75 -6.33
N ARG A 62 -5.21 1.24 -5.47
CA ARG A 62 -6.56 1.59 -5.89
C ARG A 62 -6.67 3.10 -5.97
N ASP A 63 -6.82 3.61 -7.19
CA ASP A 63 -7.17 5.01 -7.40
C ASP A 63 -8.70 5.12 -7.46
N VAL A 64 -9.25 5.97 -6.60
CA VAL A 64 -10.69 6.22 -6.47
C VAL A 64 -10.90 7.71 -6.60
N LEU A 65 -10.78 8.21 -7.83
CA LEU A 65 -10.90 9.63 -8.21
C LEU A 65 -9.85 10.57 -7.57
N ALA A 66 -8.82 10.04 -6.91
CA ALA A 66 -7.90 10.85 -6.12
C ALA A 66 -6.74 11.39 -6.97
N LEU A 67 -6.14 10.54 -7.82
CA LEU A 67 -4.99 10.92 -8.64
C LEU A 67 -5.39 11.23 -10.08
N THR A 68 -6.18 10.36 -10.71
CA THR A 68 -6.47 10.48 -12.15
C THR A 68 -7.95 10.61 -12.49
N TRP A 69 -8.80 10.95 -11.51
CA TRP A 69 -10.26 11.06 -11.71
C TRP A 69 -10.89 9.78 -12.29
N ASP A 70 -10.32 8.62 -11.99
CA ASP A 70 -10.76 7.32 -12.49
C ASP A 70 -10.97 6.31 -11.34
N PHE A 71 -11.74 5.25 -11.60
CA PHE A 71 -11.94 4.12 -10.70
C PHE A 71 -11.17 2.91 -11.22
N ARG A 72 -9.93 2.74 -10.76
CA ARG A 72 -9.07 1.65 -11.25
C ARG A 72 -8.23 1.02 -10.15
N THR A 73 -7.87 -0.24 -10.40
CA THR A 73 -6.92 -0.99 -9.58
C THR A 73 -5.71 -1.33 -10.43
N ILE A 74 -4.54 -0.95 -9.94
CA ILE A 74 -3.25 -1.22 -10.55
C ILE A 74 -2.53 -2.20 -9.65
N GLN A 75 -1.96 -3.23 -10.22
CA GLN A 75 -1.21 -4.25 -9.48
C GLN A 75 0.24 -4.23 -9.93
N ARG A 76 1.17 -4.57 -9.04
CA ARG A 76 2.62 -4.62 -9.23
C ARG A 76 3.33 -3.29 -9.14
N LYS A 77 4.51 -3.36 -8.52
CA LYS A 77 5.39 -2.25 -8.18
C LYS A 77 5.78 -1.40 -9.41
N ASP A 78 6.13 -2.04 -10.52
CA ASP A 78 6.51 -1.38 -11.79
C ASP A 78 5.40 -0.53 -12.40
N ARG A 79 4.15 -1.03 -12.38
CA ARG A 79 3.00 -0.29 -12.92
C ARG A 79 2.55 0.84 -11.99
N ILE A 80 2.69 0.67 -10.68
CA ILE A 80 2.42 1.74 -9.69
C ILE A 80 3.46 2.85 -9.84
N LEU A 81 4.74 2.50 -10.06
CA LEU A 81 5.79 3.48 -10.35
C LEU A 81 5.44 4.33 -11.57
N ALA A 82 5.09 3.70 -12.69
CA ALA A 82 4.69 4.42 -13.90
C ALA A 82 3.53 5.39 -13.62
N LEU A 83 2.51 4.96 -12.87
CA LEU A 83 1.43 5.85 -12.44
C LEU A 83 1.95 7.06 -11.65
N LEU A 84 2.72 6.81 -10.59
CA LEU A 84 3.13 7.89 -9.68
C LEU A 84 4.10 8.87 -10.34
N THR A 85 4.99 8.39 -11.20
CA THR A 85 5.89 9.25 -12.00
C THR A 85 5.10 10.21 -12.88
N ASP A 86 4.00 9.75 -13.48
CA ASP A 86 3.18 10.58 -14.38
C ASP A 86 2.33 11.62 -13.62
N VAL A 87 1.87 11.32 -12.40
CA VAL A 87 0.81 12.12 -11.74
C VAL A 87 1.28 12.96 -10.56
N LEU A 88 2.31 12.53 -9.82
CA LEU A 88 2.74 13.26 -8.61
C LEU A 88 3.15 14.72 -8.87
N PRO A 89 3.86 15.05 -9.98
CA PRO A 89 4.24 16.45 -10.27
C PRO A 89 3.05 17.40 -10.41
N ASP A 90 1.91 16.89 -10.88
CA ASP A 90 0.71 17.70 -11.19
C ASP A 90 -0.29 17.74 -10.03
N VAL A 91 -0.47 16.62 -9.31
CA VAL A 91 -1.49 16.50 -8.24
C VAL A 91 -1.08 17.24 -6.97
N GLN A 92 0.23 17.36 -6.69
CA GLN A 92 0.77 18.10 -5.53
C GLN A 92 0.10 17.73 -4.20
N LEU A 93 -0.06 16.43 -3.94
CA LEU A 93 -0.60 15.94 -2.67
C LEU A 93 0.27 16.37 -1.50
N GLY A 94 -0.35 16.87 -0.42
CA GLY A 94 0.36 17.21 0.80
C GLY A 94 -0.53 17.34 2.03
N GLU A 95 0.12 17.55 3.18
CA GLU A 95 -0.51 17.53 4.50
C GLU A 95 -1.24 16.22 4.79
N LEU A 96 -0.70 15.10 4.31
CA LEU A 96 -1.27 13.79 4.55
C LEU A 96 -1.20 13.46 6.05
N LYS A 97 -2.35 13.11 6.64
CA LYS A 97 -2.48 12.81 8.08
C LYS A 97 -3.22 11.50 8.28
N ILE A 98 -2.73 10.69 9.21
CA ILE A 98 -3.51 9.57 9.75
C ILE A 98 -4.69 10.16 10.52
N LYS A 99 -5.87 9.58 10.34
CA LYS A 99 -7.06 10.01 11.05
C LYS A 99 -6.97 9.65 12.54
N ASP A 100 -7.36 10.57 13.42
CA ASP A 100 -7.47 10.28 14.84
C ASP A 100 -8.73 9.46 15.18
N GLY A 101 -8.61 8.55 16.14
CA GLY A 101 -9.74 7.79 16.68
C GLY A 101 -10.27 6.71 15.73
N LYS A 102 -11.60 6.57 15.63
CA LYS A 102 -12.24 5.48 14.87
C LYS A 102 -11.97 5.61 13.37
N GLY A 103 -11.43 4.55 12.77
CA GLY A 103 -11.00 4.53 11.37
C GLY A 103 -9.66 5.23 11.13
N GLY A 104 -8.84 5.40 12.17
CA GLY A 104 -7.41 5.67 12.07
C GLY A 104 -6.62 4.38 12.02
N VAL A 105 -5.55 4.30 12.82
CA VAL A 105 -4.74 3.07 12.92
C VAL A 105 -5.50 1.95 13.62
N GLU A 106 -5.71 0.83 12.92
CA GLU A 106 -6.38 -0.34 13.45
C GLU A 106 -5.64 -1.63 13.04
N PHE A 107 -5.31 -2.48 14.00
CA PHE A 107 -4.82 -3.83 13.72
C PHE A 107 -6.00 -4.78 13.47
N GLN A 108 -5.99 -5.47 12.33
CA GLN A 108 -7.03 -6.42 11.95
C GLN A 108 -6.42 -7.80 11.72
N GLN A 109 -7.01 -8.83 12.32
CA GLN A 109 -6.65 -10.24 12.12
C GLN A 109 -7.94 -11.06 11.95
N PRO A 110 -8.55 -11.06 10.75
CA PRO A 110 -9.79 -11.81 10.52
C PRO A 110 -9.60 -13.33 10.52
N PHE A 111 -8.38 -13.80 10.25
CA PHE A 111 -8.03 -15.22 10.22
C PHE A 111 -6.71 -15.45 10.97
N PRO A 112 -6.46 -16.67 11.50
CA PRO A 112 -5.22 -16.96 12.21
C PRO A 112 -3.95 -16.69 11.39
N ASP A 113 -4.00 -16.90 10.08
CA ASP A 113 -2.86 -16.77 9.16
C ASP A 113 -2.85 -15.44 8.38
N LEU A 114 -3.72 -14.48 8.70
CA LEU A 114 -3.83 -13.23 7.94
C LEU A 114 -4.10 -12.04 8.87
N ALA A 115 -3.22 -11.06 8.81
CA ALA A 115 -3.37 -9.81 9.53
C ALA A 115 -2.84 -8.62 8.73
N TRP A 116 -3.36 -7.43 9.02
CA TRP A 116 -2.87 -6.17 8.48
C TRP A 116 -3.11 -5.02 9.45
N ILE A 117 -2.42 -3.91 9.19
CA ILE A 117 -2.67 -2.63 9.85
C ILE A 117 -3.39 -1.75 8.83
N GLN A 118 -4.58 -1.28 9.21
CA GLN A 118 -5.31 -0.25 8.48
C GLN A 118 -4.86 1.11 9.00
N VAL A 119 -4.71 2.10 8.11
CA VAL A 119 -4.24 3.46 8.42
C VAL A 119 -5.21 4.51 7.87
#